data_AF-A0A242DEE9-F1
#
_entry.id   AF-A0A242DEE9-F1
#
_cell.length_a   1.000
_cell.length_b   1.000
_cell.length_c   1.000
_cell.angle_alpha   90.00
_cell.angle_beta   90.00
_cell.angle_gamma   90.00
#
_symmetry.space_group_name_H-M   'P 1'
#
loop_
_entity.id
_entity.type
_entity.pdbx_description
1 polymer ?
#
loop_
_entity_poly.entity_id
_entity_poly.type
_entity_poly.pdbx_seq_one_letter_code
_entity_poly.pdbx_strand_id
1 'polypeptide(L)'
;MFSGCIQLQDLNLSGWNTSQVQDMKRMFLFSDNLSTLTLSSYFEFKNDTGLRGLLDADSRWVKDDSAAMYDSTEAFIAAHNDLAETATNHTYKIKTLDNPTAEGWGFDDKGSYMEITSYNGDPPHITVPAKIYGKPVEIDLGTVLKNQMANKTEAVTQTFKIESAGEGETPVKLVGTFKDLFARPSGSGGYTPNTTLTSADFGNADCSEIQDMSYMFCLCNTLKDLNVTGWNTSQVQDMSYMFFSCDLLKDLNVT
;
A
#
# COMPACT_ATOMS: atom_id res chain seq x y z
N MET A 1 22.95 -17.81 -24.83
CA MET A 1 22.77 -19.26 -24.65
C MET A 1 21.32 -19.67 -24.84
N PHE A 2 20.38 -19.03 -24.14
CA PHE A 2 18.94 -19.20 -24.31
C PHE A 2 18.31 -18.12 -25.20
N SER A 3 19.12 -17.36 -25.93
CA SER A 3 18.60 -16.29 -26.79
C SER A 3 17.65 -16.86 -27.84
N GLY A 4 16.48 -16.26 -27.99
CA GLY A 4 15.44 -16.70 -28.93
C GLY A 4 14.63 -17.91 -28.46
N CYS A 5 14.82 -18.39 -27.23
CA CYS A 5 13.98 -19.42 -26.64
C CYS A 5 12.60 -18.85 -26.23
N ILE A 6 11.81 -18.42 -27.22
CA ILE A 6 10.53 -17.73 -27.02
C ILE A 6 9.45 -18.57 -26.31
N GLN A 7 9.61 -19.89 -26.21
CA GLN A 7 8.68 -20.78 -25.51
C GLN A 7 9.18 -21.18 -24.11
N LEU A 8 10.39 -20.76 -23.72
CA LEU A 8 10.96 -21.14 -22.44
C LEU A 8 10.30 -20.33 -21.32
N GLN A 9 9.52 -21.02 -20.49
CA GLN A 9 8.79 -20.42 -19.38
C GLN A 9 9.47 -20.65 -18.03
N ASP A 10 9.89 -21.89 -17.79
CA ASP A 10 10.55 -22.31 -16.56
C ASP A 10 11.97 -22.80 -16.87
N LEU A 11 12.94 -22.28 -16.13
CA LEU A 11 14.33 -22.67 -16.29
C LEU A 11 15.00 -22.95 -14.95
N ASN A 12 15.53 -24.16 -14.80
CA ASN A 12 16.28 -24.58 -13.63
C ASN A 12 17.79 -24.57 -13.91
N LEU A 13 18.50 -23.64 -13.26
CA LEU A 13 19.95 -23.48 -13.29
C LEU A 13 20.59 -23.73 -11.92
N SER A 14 19.89 -24.40 -11.00
CA SER A 14 20.42 -24.71 -9.65
C SER A 14 21.75 -25.49 -9.67
N GLY A 15 22.00 -26.28 -10.71
CA GLY A 15 23.27 -27.00 -10.87
C GLY A 15 24.42 -26.16 -11.43
N TRP A 16 24.20 -24.88 -11.75
CA TRP A 16 25.17 -24.07 -12.48
C TRP A 16 25.98 -23.22 -11.50
N ASN A 17 27.30 -23.27 -11.67
CA ASN A 17 28.23 -22.34 -11.04
C ASN A 17 28.79 -21.43 -12.13
N THR A 18 28.47 -20.15 -12.04
CA THR A 18 28.87 -19.16 -13.04
C THR A 18 29.86 -18.13 -12.52
N SER A 19 30.41 -18.33 -11.32
CA SER A 19 31.41 -17.44 -10.69
C SER A 19 32.63 -17.15 -11.59
N GLN A 20 33.00 -18.09 -12.47
CA GLN A 20 34.13 -17.95 -13.40
C GLN A 20 33.74 -17.39 -14.78
N VAL A 21 32.45 -17.29 -15.08
CA VAL A 21 31.98 -16.78 -16.37
C VAL A 21 32.23 -15.28 -16.44
N GLN A 22 32.88 -14.82 -17.50
CA GLN A 22 33.25 -13.41 -17.67
C GLN A 22 32.22 -12.63 -18.49
N ASP A 23 31.47 -13.31 -19.36
CA ASP A 23 30.47 -12.66 -20.21
C ASP A 23 29.22 -13.53 -20.40
N MET A 24 28.07 -12.97 -20.05
CA MET A 24 26.75 -13.55 -20.29
C MET A 24 25.86 -12.64 -21.14
N LYS A 25 26.46 -11.70 -21.88
CA LYS A 25 25.69 -10.77 -22.72
C LYS A 25 24.66 -11.50 -23.56
N ARG A 26 23.42 -11.02 -23.50
CA ARG A 26 22.29 -11.54 -24.30
C ARG A 26 22.03 -13.03 -24.07
N MET A 27 22.39 -13.58 -22.91
CA MET A 27 22.10 -14.96 -22.55
C MET A 27 20.62 -15.30 -22.72
N PHE A 28 19.71 -14.37 -22.40
CA PHE A 28 18.25 -14.52 -22.42
C PHE A 28 17.53 -13.63 -23.45
N LEU A 29 18.26 -12.96 -24.35
CA LEU A 29 17.66 -12.02 -25.31
C LEU A 29 16.56 -12.70 -26.15
N PHE A 30 15.36 -12.10 -26.21
CA PHE A 30 14.16 -12.65 -26.86
C PHE A 30 13.58 -13.92 -26.19
N SER A 31 13.78 -14.10 -24.88
CA SER A 31 13.15 -15.17 -24.09
C SER A 31 11.99 -14.62 -23.27
N ASP A 32 11.05 -13.96 -23.95
CA ASP A 32 10.08 -13.07 -23.30
C ASP A 32 9.02 -13.80 -22.45
N ASN A 33 8.89 -15.13 -22.60
CA ASN A 33 7.99 -15.96 -21.79
C ASN A 33 8.62 -16.50 -20.51
N LEU A 34 9.94 -16.29 -20.30
CA LEU A 34 10.63 -16.79 -19.12
C LEU A 34 10.07 -16.12 -17.86
N SER A 35 9.41 -16.89 -17.01
CA SER A 35 8.73 -16.39 -15.82
C SER A 35 9.14 -17.11 -14.54
N THR A 36 9.84 -18.25 -14.65
CA THR A 36 10.41 -18.92 -13.49
C THR A 36 11.89 -19.21 -13.69
N LEU A 37 12.70 -18.84 -12.71
CA LEU A 37 14.12 -19.18 -12.60
C LEU A 37 14.37 -19.91 -11.29
N THR A 38 15.03 -21.05 -11.34
CA THR A 38 15.60 -21.68 -10.14
C THR A 38 17.11 -21.57 -10.20
N LEU A 39 17.72 -20.88 -9.24
CA LEU A 39 19.13 -20.51 -9.24
C LEU A 39 19.79 -20.99 -7.94
N SER A 40 21.07 -21.33 -7.98
CA SER A 40 21.87 -21.50 -6.76
C SER A 40 22.54 -20.19 -6.37
N SER A 41 23.02 -20.07 -5.13
CA SER A 41 23.88 -18.94 -4.73
C SER A 41 25.20 -18.83 -5.52
N TYR A 42 25.57 -19.83 -6.33
CA TYR A 42 26.75 -19.80 -7.20
C TYR A 42 26.45 -19.33 -8.62
N PHE A 43 25.18 -19.01 -8.92
CA PHE A 43 24.78 -18.42 -10.18
C PHE A 43 24.86 -16.89 -10.08
N GLU A 44 25.95 -16.33 -10.57
CA GLU A 44 26.11 -14.88 -10.68
C GLU A 44 25.72 -14.41 -12.08
N PHE A 45 24.80 -13.45 -12.16
CA PHE A 45 24.52 -12.71 -13.40
C PHE A 45 25.68 -11.77 -13.71
N LYS A 46 26.22 -11.84 -14.93
CA LYS A 46 27.37 -11.04 -15.38
C LYS A 46 27.02 -10.23 -16.62
N ASN A 47 27.33 -8.93 -16.60
CA ASN A 47 26.94 -7.98 -17.66
C ASN A 47 25.42 -7.98 -17.91
N ASP A 48 24.99 -7.26 -18.95
CA ASP A 48 23.58 -7.28 -19.38
C ASP A 48 23.23 -8.61 -20.05
N THR A 49 22.60 -9.50 -19.29
CA THR A 49 22.20 -10.83 -19.76
C THR A 49 21.01 -10.79 -20.73
N GLY A 50 20.36 -9.64 -20.90
CA GLY A 50 19.13 -9.51 -21.68
C GLY A 50 17.95 -10.28 -21.07
N LEU A 51 17.96 -10.51 -19.76
CA LEU A 51 16.82 -11.07 -19.05
C LEU A 51 15.66 -10.07 -19.12
N ARG A 52 14.48 -10.57 -19.47
CA ARG A 52 13.30 -9.74 -19.69
C ARG A 52 12.87 -8.94 -18.45
N GLY A 53 12.22 -7.81 -18.70
CA GLY A 53 11.52 -7.03 -17.68
C GLY A 53 10.17 -7.64 -17.27
N LEU A 54 9.53 -6.97 -16.31
CA LEU A 54 8.18 -7.28 -15.84
C LEU A 54 7.13 -6.84 -16.87
N LEU A 55 5.96 -7.50 -16.88
CA LEU A 55 4.91 -7.28 -17.91
C LEU A 55 4.16 -5.97 -17.70
N ASP A 56 3.94 -5.60 -16.44
CA ASP A 56 3.16 -4.46 -15.99
C ASP A 56 3.66 -3.97 -14.62
N ALA A 57 3.08 -2.87 -14.14
CA ALA A 57 3.42 -2.26 -12.86
C ALA A 57 3.00 -3.10 -11.65
N ASP A 58 2.22 -4.16 -11.84
CA ASP A 58 1.63 -5.00 -10.79
C ASP A 58 2.37 -6.36 -10.68
N SER A 59 3.21 -6.66 -11.66
CA SER A 59 4.07 -7.83 -11.72
C SER A 59 5.29 -7.66 -10.81
N ARG A 60 5.74 -8.75 -10.18
CA ARG A 60 6.96 -8.80 -9.35
C ARG A 60 7.71 -10.10 -9.58
N TRP A 61 9.03 -10.08 -9.45
CA TRP A 61 9.79 -11.32 -9.21
C TRP A 61 9.61 -11.71 -7.74
N VAL A 62 9.06 -12.90 -7.49
CA VAL A 62 8.79 -13.42 -6.15
C VAL A 62 9.76 -14.57 -5.85
N LYS A 63 10.58 -14.40 -4.80
CA LYS A 63 11.54 -15.39 -4.32
C LYS A 63 10.88 -16.33 -3.31
N ASP A 64 11.09 -17.63 -3.48
CA ASP A 64 10.74 -18.71 -2.55
C ASP A 64 9.31 -18.58 -1.97
N ASP A 65 8.32 -18.46 -2.85
CA ASP A 65 6.89 -18.32 -2.48
C ASP A 65 6.62 -17.22 -1.44
N SER A 66 7.15 -16.02 -1.71
CA SER A 66 6.92 -14.75 -1.01
C SER A 66 7.87 -14.42 0.14
N ALA A 67 9.02 -15.09 0.23
CA ALA A 67 10.09 -14.69 1.16
C ALA A 67 10.69 -13.31 0.83
N ALA A 68 10.71 -12.95 -0.47
CA ALA A 68 11.06 -11.61 -0.94
C ALA A 68 10.38 -11.31 -2.28
N MET A 69 10.18 -10.04 -2.59
CA MET A 69 9.59 -9.56 -3.84
C MET A 69 10.45 -8.42 -4.42
N TYR A 70 10.53 -8.35 -5.75
CA TYR A 70 11.33 -7.35 -6.46
C TYR A 70 10.53 -6.67 -7.57
N ASP A 71 10.56 -5.34 -7.54
CA ASP A 71 9.81 -4.42 -8.40
C ASP A 71 10.45 -4.22 -9.78
N SER A 72 11.64 -4.78 -10.00
CA SER A 72 12.28 -4.83 -11.30
C SER A 72 13.18 -6.05 -11.46
N THR A 73 13.50 -6.38 -12.70
CA THR A 73 14.46 -7.46 -13.00
C THR A 73 15.86 -7.09 -12.50
N GLU A 74 16.23 -5.81 -12.54
CA GLU A 74 17.51 -5.30 -12.02
C GLU A 74 17.61 -5.48 -10.50
N ALA A 75 16.54 -5.16 -9.76
CA ALA A 75 16.50 -5.32 -8.30
C ALA A 75 16.60 -6.79 -7.89
N PHE A 76 15.89 -7.67 -8.59
CA PHE A 76 16.01 -9.12 -8.42
C PHE A 76 17.45 -9.60 -8.66
N ILE A 77 18.06 -9.20 -9.78
CA ILE A 77 19.43 -9.61 -10.15
C ILE A 77 20.44 -9.13 -9.10
N ALA A 78 20.37 -7.86 -8.70
CA ALA A 78 21.26 -7.31 -7.68
C ALA A 78 21.15 -8.08 -6.37
N ALA A 79 19.92 -8.27 -5.87
CA ALA A 79 19.67 -8.99 -4.63
C ALA A 79 20.11 -10.46 -4.68
N HIS A 80 20.01 -11.14 -5.84
CA HIS A 80 20.49 -12.50 -6.00
C HIS A 80 22.03 -12.57 -5.98
N ASN A 81 22.69 -11.68 -6.71
CA ASN A 81 24.16 -11.63 -6.76
C ASN A 81 24.80 -11.26 -5.41
N ASP A 82 24.07 -10.57 -4.53
CA ASP A 82 24.53 -10.20 -3.19
C ASP A 82 24.31 -11.30 -2.13
N LEU A 83 23.72 -12.46 -2.50
CA LEU A 83 23.52 -13.57 -1.56
C LEU A 83 24.86 -14.13 -1.05
N ALA A 84 24.92 -14.42 0.24
CA ALA A 84 26.05 -15.15 0.80
C ALA A 84 26.13 -16.57 0.21
N GLU A 85 27.36 -17.02 -0.10
CA GLU A 85 27.62 -18.37 -0.60
C GLU A 85 27.20 -19.44 0.41
N THR A 86 25.98 -19.95 0.28
CA THR A 86 25.34 -20.82 1.28
C THR A 86 24.90 -22.17 0.70
N ALA A 87 25.20 -22.43 -0.58
CA ALA A 87 24.77 -23.62 -1.33
C ALA A 87 23.24 -23.84 -1.35
N THR A 88 22.46 -22.78 -1.12
CA THR A 88 20.99 -22.81 -1.19
C THR A 88 20.51 -22.49 -2.60
N ASN A 89 19.44 -23.18 -3.01
CA ASN A 89 18.72 -22.87 -4.23
C ASN A 89 17.53 -21.98 -3.92
N HIS A 90 17.27 -21.04 -4.81
CA HIS A 90 16.15 -20.12 -4.74
C HIS A 90 15.34 -20.17 -6.03
N THR A 91 14.02 -20.14 -5.89
CA THR A 91 13.12 -20.07 -7.03
C THR A 91 12.52 -18.67 -7.10
N TYR A 92 12.66 -18.02 -8.25
CA TYR A 92 12.11 -16.72 -8.57
C TYR A 92 11.01 -16.90 -9.60
N LYS A 93 9.80 -16.43 -9.30
CA LYS A 93 8.64 -16.50 -10.19
C LYS A 93 8.08 -15.11 -10.44
N ILE A 94 7.84 -14.73 -11.70
CA ILE A 94 7.03 -13.57 -12.01
C ILE A 94 5.59 -13.88 -11.61
N LYS A 95 5.06 -13.10 -10.67
CA LYS A 95 3.64 -13.11 -10.30
C LYS A 95 3.09 -11.71 -10.52
N THR A 96 1.94 -11.61 -11.18
CA THR A 96 1.08 -10.43 -11.06
C THR A 96 0.46 -10.51 -9.69
N LEU A 97 0.74 -9.54 -8.85
CA LEU A 97 0.12 -9.48 -7.53
C LEU A 97 -1.29 -8.94 -7.73
N ASP A 98 -2.29 -9.80 -7.55
CA ASP A 98 -3.66 -9.34 -7.39
C ASP A 98 -3.71 -8.45 -6.15
N ASN A 99 -3.87 -7.14 -6.36
CA ASN A 99 -4.26 -6.25 -5.28
C ASN A 99 -5.48 -5.41 -5.69
N PRO A 100 -6.66 -6.03 -5.78
CA PRO A 100 -7.89 -5.35 -6.18
C PRO A 100 -8.31 -4.22 -5.23
N THR A 101 -7.68 -4.08 -4.06
CA THR A 101 -8.00 -3.04 -3.06
C THR A 101 -7.22 -1.73 -3.23
N ALA A 102 -6.21 -1.68 -4.11
CA ALA A 102 -5.51 -0.43 -4.44
C ALA A 102 -6.17 0.34 -5.60
N GLU A 103 -7.32 -0.12 -6.11
CA GLU A 103 -8.03 0.56 -7.20
C GLU A 103 -8.38 2.00 -6.78
N GLY A 104 -7.93 2.96 -7.59
CA GLY A 104 -8.11 4.39 -7.31
C GLY A 104 -7.09 4.99 -6.34
N TRP A 105 -6.14 4.25 -5.79
CA TRP A 105 -5.09 4.77 -4.90
C TRP A 105 -3.77 4.95 -5.64
N GLY A 106 -3.17 6.14 -5.54
CA GLY A 106 -1.77 6.35 -5.91
C GLY A 106 -0.86 6.20 -4.69
N PHE A 107 0.32 5.61 -4.88
CA PHE A 107 1.24 5.29 -3.79
C PHE A 107 2.71 5.29 -4.22
N ASP A 108 3.59 5.49 -3.24
CA ASP A 108 5.04 5.38 -3.37
C ASP A 108 5.57 4.24 -2.48
N ASP A 109 6.49 3.42 -3.02
CA ASP A 109 7.17 2.39 -2.22
C ASP A 109 8.31 3.00 -1.40
N LYS A 110 8.21 2.91 -0.06
CA LYS A 110 9.24 3.38 0.89
C LYS A 110 10.14 2.25 1.39
N GLY A 111 10.09 1.08 0.76
CA GLY A 111 10.86 -0.10 1.13
C GLY A 111 10.11 -0.99 2.12
N SER A 112 9.89 -0.52 3.35
CA SER A 112 9.21 -1.29 4.41
C SER A 112 7.69 -1.10 4.44
N TYR A 113 7.17 -0.06 3.80
CA TYR A 113 5.75 0.27 3.72
C TYR A 113 5.43 0.99 2.40
N MET A 114 4.15 1.09 2.09
CA MET A 114 3.62 1.85 0.96
C MET A 114 3.00 3.15 1.48
N GLU A 115 3.48 4.30 0.99
CA GLU A 115 2.90 5.61 1.31
C GLU A 115 1.79 5.90 0.29
N ILE A 116 0.55 6.07 0.74
CA ILE A 116 -0.53 6.53 -0.14
C ILE A 116 -0.39 8.04 -0.36
N THR A 117 -0.42 8.46 -1.62
CA THR A 117 -0.19 9.85 -2.04
C THR A 117 -1.40 10.50 -2.71
N SER A 118 -2.35 9.72 -3.22
CA SER A 118 -3.54 10.26 -3.89
C SER A 118 -4.73 9.30 -3.92
N TYR A 119 -5.93 9.85 -4.12
CA TYR A 119 -7.18 9.09 -4.30
C TYR A 119 -7.99 9.59 -5.50
N ASN A 120 -8.30 8.66 -6.40
CA ASN A 120 -9.11 8.81 -7.62
C ASN A 120 -10.18 7.70 -7.72
N GLY A 121 -10.51 7.03 -6.62
CA GLY A 121 -11.51 5.95 -6.55
C GLY A 121 -12.95 6.43 -6.43
N ASP A 122 -13.85 5.56 -5.95
CA ASP A 122 -15.28 5.83 -5.75
C ASP A 122 -15.53 6.87 -4.63
N PRO A 123 -15.91 8.13 -4.93
CA PRO A 123 -16.00 9.16 -3.89
C PRO A 123 -17.06 8.92 -2.81
N PRO A 124 -18.24 8.31 -3.09
CA PRO A 124 -19.22 7.97 -2.05
C PRO A 124 -18.75 6.91 -1.04
N HIS A 125 -17.94 5.94 -1.45
CA HIS A 125 -17.53 4.80 -0.62
C HIS A 125 -16.02 4.65 -0.62
N ILE A 126 -15.36 5.28 0.35
CA ILE A 126 -13.91 5.25 0.47
C ILE A 126 -13.51 4.09 1.37
N THR A 127 -12.67 3.19 0.87
CA THR A 127 -12.02 2.14 1.66
C THR A 127 -10.51 2.24 1.50
N VAL A 128 -9.80 2.53 2.59
CA VAL A 128 -8.33 2.59 2.63
C VAL A 128 -7.79 1.15 2.77
N PRO A 129 -6.93 0.69 1.85
CA PRO A 129 -6.41 -0.67 1.90
C PRO A 129 -5.46 -0.86 3.08
N ALA A 130 -5.49 -2.03 3.71
CA ALA A 130 -4.59 -2.34 4.82
C ALA A 130 -3.16 -2.61 4.35
N LYS A 131 -3.03 -3.17 3.15
CA LYS A 131 -1.77 -3.54 2.51
C LYS A 131 -1.78 -3.18 1.03
N ILE A 132 -0.63 -2.76 0.53
CA ILE A 132 -0.38 -2.61 -0.91
C ILE A 132 0.83 -3.47 -1.26
N TYR A 133 0.64 -4.41 -2.19
CA TYR A 133 1.63 -5.43 -2.53
C TYR A 133 2.21 -6.18 -1.32
N GLY A 134 1.34 -6.49 -0.35
CA GLY A 134 1.70 -7.19 0.88
C GLY A 134 2.43 -6.34 1.93
N LYS A 135 2.79 -5.10 1.61
CA LYS A 135 3.41 -4.17 2.57
C LYS A 135 2.34 -3.37 3.33
N PRO A 136 2.57 -3.03 4.60
CA PRO A 136 1.66 -2.15 5.34
C PRO A 136 1.59 -0.76 4.69
N VAL A 137 0.50 -0.05 4.99
CA VAL A 137 0.20 1.27 4.41
C VAL A 137 0.40 2.37 5.43
N GLU A 138 0.99 3.48 5.00
CA GLU A 138 0.99 4.77 5.70
C GLU A 138 0.20 5.79 4.87
N ILE A 139 -0.64 6.61 5.52
CA ILE A 139 -1.44 7.63 4.84
C ILE A 139 -1.66 8.85 5.73
N ASP A 140 -1.48 10.04 5.15
CA ASP A 140 -2.01 11.30 5.69
C ASP A 140 -3.41 11.52 5.12
N LEU A 141 -4.45 11.13 5.87
CA LEU A 141 -5.84 11.30 5.44
C LEU A 141 -6.19 12.77 5.18
N GLY A 142 -5.68 13.69 6.00
CA GLY A 142 -5.95 15.12 5.91
C GLY A 142 -5.34 15.77 4.67
N THR A 143 -4.26 15.20 4.13
CA THR A 143 -3.64 15.62 2.87
C THR A 143 -4.26 14.91 1.67
N VAL A 144 -4.34 13.58 1.69
CA VAL A 144 -4.74 12.75 0.55
C VAL A 144 -6.23 12.90 0.22
N LEU A 145 -7.07 12.98 1.25
CA LEU A 145 -8.53 12.93 1.11
C LEU A 145 -9.20 14.25 1.45
N LYS A 146 -8.43 15.34 1.60
CA LYS A 146 -8.93 16.65 2.04
C LYS A 146 -10.15 17.14 1.27
N ASN A 147 -10.12 17.00 -0.05
CA ASN A 147 -11.17 17.53 -0.91
C ASN A 147 -12.42 16.64 -0.91
N GLN A 148 -12.25 15.36 -0.60
CA GLN A 148 -13.24 14.29 -0.63
C GLN A 148 -13.96 14.15 0.71
N MET A 149 -13.25 14.29 1.83
CA MET A 149 -13.83 14.14 3.17
C MET A 149 -14.27 15.48 3.76
N ALA A 150 -13.55 16.58 3.55
CA ALA A 150 -13.95 17.90 4.03
C ALA A 150 -15.01 18.61 3.13
N ASN A 151 -15.48 17.92 2.08
CA ASN A 151 -16.63 18.27 1.23
C ASN A 151 -16.70 19.77 0.84
N LYS A 152 -15.55 20.31 0.41
CA LYS A 152 -15.40 21.73 0.01
C LYS A 152 -15.96 22.02 -1.39
N THR A 153 -16.03 21.01 -2.25
CA THR A 153 -16.60 21.10 -3.60
C THR A 153 -17.07 19.71 -4.01
N GLU A 154 -18.39 19.50 -4.10
CA GLU A 154 -19.02 18.31 -4.72
C GLU A 154 -18.81 16.93 -4.05
N ALA A 155 -18.24 16.85 -2.85
CA ALA A 155 -17.93 15.54 -2.27
C ALA A 155 -19.16 14.82 -1.67
N VAL A 156 -19.23 13.53 -1.96
CA VAL A 156 -20.38 12.64 -1.74
C VAL A 156 -20.08 11.53 -0.74
N THR A 157 -18.96 11.59 -0.01
CA THR A 157 -18.56 10.53 0.92
C THR A 157 -19.69 10.23 1.89
N GLN A 158 -20.23 9.03 1.77
CA GLN A 158 -21.33 8.48 2.55
C GLN A 158 -20.80 7.50 3.58
N THR A 159 -19.82 6.69 3.19
CA THR A 159 -19.17 5.71 4.05
C THR A 159 -17.66 5.82 3.91
N PHE A 160 -16.97 5.89 5.03
CA PHE A 160 -15.52 5.80 5.10
C PHE A 160 -15.11 4.54 5.87
N LYS A 161 -14.14 3.81 5.35
CA LYS A 161 -13.60 2.61 6.00
C LYS A 161 -12.09 2.54 5.86
N ILE A 162 -11.41 2.04 6.89
CA ILE A 162 -10.05 1.53 6.81
C ILE A 162 -10.12 0.01 6.97
N GLU A 163 -9.52 -0.73 6.03
CA GLU A 163 -9.45 -2.18 6.16
C GLU A 163 -8.66 -2.58 7.40
N SER A 164 -9.11 -3.64 8.06
CA SER A 164 -8.31 -4.21 9.14
C SER A 164 -7.13 -4.97 8.55
N ALA A 165 -5.94 -4.75 9.10
CA ALA A 165 -4.74 -5.49 8.70
C ALA A 165 -4.79 -6.98 9.09
N GLY A 166 -5.66 -7.35 10.04
CA GLY A 166 -5.71 -8.68 10.64
C GLY A 166 -4.95 -8.76 11.97
N GLU A 167 -5.17 -9.84 12.70
CA GLU A 167 -4.53 -10.08 14.00
C GLU A 167 -3.02 -10.34 13.84
N GLY A 168 -2.19 -9.64 14.62
CA GLY A 168 -0.73 -9.77 14.57
C GLY A 168 -0.04 -9.06 13.40
N GLU A 169 -0.81 -8.39 12.54
CA GLU A 169 -0.31 -7.65 11.39
C GLU A 169 -0.13 -6.17 11.71
N THR A 170 0.79 -5.51 10.99
CA THR A 170 1.01 -4.07 11.14
C THR A 170 -0.22 -3.31 10.64
N PRO A 171 -0.91 -2.52 11.49
CA PRO A 171 -2.07 -1.74 11.07
C PRO A 171 -1.73 -0.65 10.06
N VAL A 172 -2.75 -0.09 9.41
CA VAL A 172 -2.59 1.14 8.62
C VAL A 172 -2.13 2.26 9.54
N LYS A 173 -0.99 2.87 9.21
CA LYS A 173 -0.44 3.97 9.97
C LYS A 173 -1.04 5.29 9.48
N LEU A 174 -1.66 6.03 10.40
CA LEU A 174 -2.27 7.33 10.12
C LEU A 174 -1.35 8.43 10.64
N VAL A 175 -0.97 9.34 9.74
CA VAL A 175 -0.08 10.46 10.03
C VAL A 175 -0.75 11.80 9.70
N GLY A 176 -0.09 12.91 10.05
CA GLY A 176 -0.59 14.25 9.79
C GLY A 176 -1.55 14.75 10.86
N THR A 177 -2.70 15.27 10.42
CA THR A 177 -3.71 15.86 11.32
C THR A 177 -5.11 15.37 10.94
N PHE A 178 -5.95 15.17 11.96
CA PHE A 178 -7.38 14.87 11.79
C PHE A 178 -8.24 16.12 11.93
N LYS A 179 -7.60 17.29 12.02
CA LYS A 179 -8.31 18.56 12.05
C LYS A 179 -9.20 18.71 10.82
N ASP A 180 -10.47 19.01 11.07
CA ASP A 180 -11.49 19.24 10.05
C ASP A 180 -11.73 18.07 9.09
N LEU A 181 -11.28 16.84 9.40
CA LEU A 181 -11.15 15.77 8.41
C LEU A 181 -12.46 15.45 7.67
N PHE A 182 -13.58 15.38 8.38
CA PHE A 182 -14.93 15.24 7.84
C PHE A 182 -15.80 16.49 8.03
N ALA A 183 -15.27 17.55 8.62
CA ALA A 183 -16.00 18.81 8.75
C ALA A 183 -15.95 19.61 7.45
N ARG A 184 -16.86 20.59 7.32
CA ARG A 184 -16.92 21.47 6.15
C ARG A 184 -16.61 22.91 6.53
N PRO A 185 -15.32 23.31 6.57
CA PRO A 185 -14.95 24.69 6.81
C PRO A 185 -15.53 25.61 5.72
N SER A 186 -16.24 26.66 6.12
CA SER A 186 -16.74 27.69 5.23
C SER A 186 -15.68 28.76 4.98
N GLY A 187 -15.76 29.45 3.84
CA GLY A 187 -14.87 30.58 3.53
C GLY A 187 -15.02 31.78 4.48
N SER A 188 -16.06 31.80 5.34
CA SER A 188 -16.32 32.84 6.35
C SER A 188 -15.71 32.52 7.72
N GLY A 189 -14.91 31.46 7.85
CA GLY A 189 -14.28 31.07 9.11
C GLY A 189 -15.18 30.27 10.06
N GLY A 190 -16.28 29.72 9.56
CA GLY A 190 -17.18 28.82 10.31
C GLY A 190 -17.20 27.42 9.70
N TYR A 191 -18.20 26.62 10.08
CA TYR A 191 -18.45 25.30 9.51
C TYR A 191 -19.88 25.21 8.96
N THR A 192 -20.08 24.46 7.89
CA THR A 192 -21.41 24.11 7.37
C THR A 192 -21.74 22.64 7.66
N PRO A 193 -23.03 22.25 7.69
CA PRO A 193 -23.40 20.85 7.88
C PRO A 193 -22.80 19.90 6.83
N ASN A 194 -22.14 18.85 7.32
CA ASN A 194 -21.88 17.64 6.55
C ASN A 194 -23.11 16.71 6.68
N THR A 195 -23.87 16.64 5.59
CA THR A 195 -25.13 15.88 5.51
C THR A 195 -25.00 14.63 4.64
N THR A 196 -23.78 14.23 4.27
CA THR A 196 -23.56 13.05 3.41
C THR A 196 -22.96 11.89 4.18
N LEU A 197 -22.04 12.14 5.12
CA LEU A 197 -21.39 11.07 5.89
C LEU A 197 -22.40 10.40 6.83
N THR A 198 -22.58 9.09 6.64
CA THR A 198 -23.50 8.27 7.45
C THR A 198 -22.76 7.28 8.34
N SER A 199 -21.60 6.79 7.89
CA SER A 199 -20.74 5.90 8.66
C SER A 199 -19.25 6.16 8.46
N ALA A 200 -18.46 5.94 9.51
CA ALA A 200 -17.01 5.94 9.45
C ALA A 200 -16.44 4.81 10.33
N ASP A 201 -15.58 3.98 9.76
CA ASP A 201 -14.94 2.85 10.44
C ASP A 201 -13.42 2.91 10.27
N PHE A 202 -12.70 3.14 11.38
CA PHE A 202 -11.23 3.23 11.36
C PHE A 202 -10.54 1.88 11.55
N GLY A 203 -11.30 0.79 11.68
CA GLY A 203 -10.74 -0.54 11.88
C GLY A 203 -9.81 -0.58 13.08
N ASN A 204 -8.64 -1.20 12.90
CA ASN A 204 -7.56 -1.24 13.89
C ASN A 204 -6.41 -0.27 13.57
N ALA A 205 -6.65 0.78 12.80
CA ALA A 205 -5.61 1.70 12.33
C ALA A 205 -4.84 2.35 13.50
N ASP A 206 -3.54 2.54 13.28
CA ASP A 206 -2.66 3.20 14.23
C ASP A 206 -2.71 4.72 14.06
N CYS A 207 -3.37 5.40 14.99
CA CYS A 207 -3.45 6.85 15.06
C CYS A 207 -2.56 7.44 16.19
N SER A 208 -1.59 6.69 16.71
CA SER A 208 -0.82 7.07 17.90
C SER A 208 0.07 8.31 17.72
N GLU A 209 0.35 8.72 16.48
CA GLU A 209 1.13 9.93 16.16
C GLU A 209 0.25 11.19 15.97
N ILE A 210 -1.08 11.05 15.94
CA ILE A 210 -1.99 12.17 15.69
C ILE A 210 -2.05 13.09 16.92
N GLN A 211 -1.80 14.38 16.70
CA GLN A 211 -1.78 15.40 17.77
C GLN A 211 -3.02 16.31 17.77
N ASP A 212 -3.71 16.46 16.65
CA ASP A 212 -4.87 17.36 16.51
C ASP A 212 -6.02 16.60 15.84
N MET A 213 -7.08 16.38 16.61
CA MET A 213 -8.37 15.81 16.21
C MET A 213 -9.51 16.84 16.34
N SER A 214 -9.18 18.12 16.47
CA SER A 214 -10.17 19.19 16.62
C SER A 214 -11.11 19.25 15.40
N TYR A 215 -12.40 19.45 15.65
CA TYR A 215 -13.44 19.56 14.64
C TYR A 215 -13.55 18.37 13.65
N MET A 216 -12.90 17.22 13.91
CA MET A 216 -12.82 16.10 12.96
C MET A 216 -14.18 15.71 12.35
N PHE A 217 -15.24 15.64 13.16
CA PHE A 217 -16.62 15.35 12.76
C PHE A 217 -17.59 16.52 13.03
N CYS A 218 -17.08 17.75 13.15
CA CYS A 218 -17.92 18.92 13.42
C CYS A 218 -19.04 19.07 12.37
N LEU A 219 -20.27 19.19 12.85
CA LEU A 219 -21.51 19.26 12.05
C LEU A 219 -21.70 18.06 11.10
N CYS A 220 -21.24 16.86 11.45
CA CYS A 220 -21.62 15.63 10.76
C CYS A 220 -23.01 15.16 11.22
N ASN A 221 -24.05 15.94 10.90
CA ASN A 221 -25.41 15.71 11.41
C ASN A 221 -26.04 14.40 10.94
N THR A 222 -25.51 13.76 9.89
CA THR A 222 -26.02 12.47 9.37
C THR A 222 -25.25 11.24 9.85
N LEU A 223 -24.13 11.42 10.56
CA LEU A 223 -23.29 10.34 11.05
C LEU A 223 -24.03 9.55 12.13
N LYS A 224 -24.21 8.24 11.89
CA LYS A 224 -24.92 7.32 12.79
C LYS A 224 -24.00 6.25 13.36
N ASP A 225 -23.13 5.71 12.51
CA ASP A 225 -22.27 4.59 12.83
C ASP A 225 -20.82 5.05 12.82
N LEU A 226 -20.18 5.05 13.99
CA LEU A 226 -18.78 5.45 14.13
C LEU A 226 -18.02 4.38 14.91
N ASN A 227 -17.00 3.81 14.27
CA ASN A 227 -16.07 2.91 14.93
C ASN A 227 -14.69 3.55 15.06
N VAL A 228 -14.31 3.82 16.30
CA VAL A 228 -13.00 4.37 16.73
C VAL A 228 -12.35 3.50 17.81
N THR A 229 -12.75 2.23 17.92
CA THR A 229 -12.24 1.33 18.95
C THR A 229 -10.73 1.14 18.83
N GLY A 230 -10.02 1.13 19.95
CA GLY A 230 -8.58 0.89 19.99
C GLY A 230 -7.71 2.10 19.62
N TRP A 231 -8.30 3.28 19.40
CA TRP A 231 -7.53 4.49 19.18
C TRP A 231 -6.60 4.83 20.34
N ASN A 232 -5.32 5.02 20.02
CA ASN A 232 -4.34 5.53 20.96
C ASN A 232 -4.31 7.06 20.89
N THR A 233 -4.95 7.72 21.85
CA THR A 233 -5.03 9.19 21.90
C THR A 233 -3.95 9.81 22.79
N SER A 234 -2.89 9.08 23.17
CA SER A 234 -1.90 9.55 24.14
C SER A 234 -1.07 10.76 23.68
N GLN A 235 -0.97 10.99 22.36
CA GLN A 235 -0.29 12.15 21.78
C GLN A 235 -1.24 13.28 21.38
N VAL A 236 -2.56 13.10 21.49
CA VAL A 236 -3.54 14.10 21.07
C VAL A 236 -3.54 15.27 22.06
N GLN A 237 -3.33 16.47 21.52
CA GLN A 237 -3.27 17.74 22.25
C GLN A 237 -4.56 18.57 22.09
N ASP A 238 -5.29 18.39 20.99
CA ASP A 238 -6.55 19.10 20.74
C ASP A 238 -7.65 18.16 20.22
N MET A 239 -8.80 18.14 20.90
CA MET A 239 -10.04 17.44 20.51
C MET A 239 -11.24 18.39 20.50
N SER A 240 -10.99 19.71 20.48
CA SER A 240 -12.04 20.72 20.57
C SER A 240 -13.09 20.51 19.49
N TYR A 241 -14.37 20.48 19.89
CA TYR A 241 -15.52 20.36 18.98
C TYR A 241 -15.51 19.13 18.05
N MET A 242 -14.75 18.08 18.38
CA MET A 242 -14.59 16.90 17.53
C MET A 242 -15.93 16.30 17.06
N PHE A 243 -16.94 16.25 17.94
CA PHE A 243 -18.28 15.73 17.65
C PHE A 243 -19.40 16.78 17.78
N PHE A 244 -19.05 18.07 17.67
CA PHE A 244 -20.04 19.15 17.82
C PHE A 244 -21.17 19.00 16.78
N SER A 245 -22.43 18.97 17.26
CA SER A 245 -23.64 18.81 16.43
C SER A 245 -23.65 17.56 15.52
N CYS A 246 -23.14 16.43 16.04
CA CYS A 246 -23.37 15.09 15.46
C CYS A 246 -24.71 14.51 15.93
N ASP A 247 -25.82 15.13 15.54
CA ASP A 247 -27.15 14.91 16.16
C ASP A 247 -27.70 13.48 16.04
N LEU A 248 -27.19 12.67 15.10
CA LEU A 248 -27.61 11.29 14.87
C LEU A 248 -26.67 10.23 15.46
N LEU A 249 -25.54 10.64 16.05
CA LEU A 249 -24.61 9.72 16.72
C LEU A 249 -25.16 9.39 18.12
N LYS A 250 -25.83 8.24 18.23
CA LYS A 250 -26.55 7.84 19.47
C LYS A 250 -25.69 7.06 20.45
N ASP A 251 -24.81 6.23 19.92
CA ASP A 251 -23.96 5.33 20.68
C ASP A 251 -22.55 5.44 20.12
N LEU A 252 -21.55 5.57 21.01
CA LEU A 252 -20.15 5.64 20.63
C LEU A 252 -19.34 4.80 21.62
N ASN A 253 -18.75 3.71 21.14
CA ASN A 253 -17.75 2.97 21.89
C ASN A 253 -16.35 3.56 21.61
N VAL A 254 -15.66 3.99 22.67
CA VAL A 254 -14.30 4.56 22.60
C VAL A 254 -13.27 3.70 23.33
N THR A 255 -13.65 2.49 23.75
CA THR A 255 -12.80 1.54 24.49
C THR A 255 -12.67 0.21 23.78
#